data_AF-A0A1I4U0X2-F1
#
_entry.id   AF-A0A1I4U0X2-F1
#
_cell.length_a   1.000
_cell.length_b   1.000
_cell.length_c   1.000
_cell.angle_alpha   90.00
_cell.angle_beta   90.00
_cell.angle_gamma   90.00
#
_symmetry.space_group_name_H-M   'P 1'
#
loop_
_entity.id
_entity.type
_entity.pdbx_description
1 polymer ?
#
loop_
_entity_poly.entity_id
_entity_poly.type
_entity_poly.pdbx_seq_one_letter_code
_entity_poly.pdbx_strand_id
1 'polypeptide(L)'
;MKKYITSIVLIASTSMFAQVGIGTETPTRLLDINGNLRVANLQDKTNSVDYTYVLAADDDNNIDKVSIPAIIEDATKQVQIVKNIYNATATDNTRIVQCGKLSFRLENSKIYMKLNNEPISAISFVYGGKRWGAISASTTTGYSYSNLTLNFSTADWNTYKNIDTTFSLREGAFVNYHFIVPGDGDMYRITASQLKNDDKTSNYSLICERFYKTEE
;
A
#
# COMPACT_ATOMS: atom_id res chain seq x y z
N MET A 1 -62.32 -33.17 4.16
CA MET A 1 -61.06 -33.90 3.82
C MET A 1 -60.42 -33.41 2.52
N LYS A 2 -61.12 -33.37 1.37
CA LYS A 2 -60.58 -32.85 0.09
C LYS A 2 -59.96 -31.44 0.15
N LYS A 3 -60.60 -30.48 0.84
CA LYS A 3 -60.15 -29.08 0.94
C LYS A 3 -58.84 -28.90 1.73
N TYR A 4 -58.58 -29.76 2.71
CA TYR A 4 -57.34 -29.70 3.52
C TYR A 4 -56.16 -30.34 2.78
N ILE A 5 -56.40 -31.34 1.94
CA ILE A 5 -55.37 -31.96 1.09
C ILE A 5 -54.87 -30.96 0.04
N THR A 6 -55.76 -30.14 -0.55
CA THR A 6 -55.37 -29.11 -1.53
C THR A 6 -54.51 -28.01 -0.91
N SER A 7 -54.80 -27.63 0.35
CA SER A 7 -53.99 -26.63 1.07
C SER A 7 -52.62 -27.15 1.50
N ILE A 8 -52.49 -28.44 1.82
CA ILE A 8 -51.19 -29.06 2.18
C ILE A 8 -50.26 -29.19 0.96
N VAL A 9 -50.81 -29.51 -0.22
CA VAL A 9 -50.03 -29.59 -1.47
C VAL A 9 -49.50 -28.21 -1.91
N LEU A 10 -50.25 -27.14 -1.67
CA LEU A 10 -49.86 -25.76 -2.03
C LEU A 10 -48.79 -25.16 -1.10
N ILE A 11 -48.73 -25.60 0.17
CA ILE A 11 -47.74 -25.14 1.15
C ILE A 11 -46.42 -25.93 1.01
N ALA A 12 -46.46 -27.19 0.54
CA ALA A 12 -45.26 -27.98 0.26
C ALA A 12 -44.47 -27.51 -0.98
N SER A 13 -45.05 -26.64 -1.81
CA SER A 13 -44.43 -26.12 -3.04
C SER A 13 -43.63 -24.82 -2.86
N THR A 14 -43.62 -24.22 -1.66
CA THR A 14 -43.05 -22.87 -1.46
C THR A 14 -41.57 -22.83 -1.01
N SER A 15 -40.84 -23.94 -1.13
CA SER A 15 -39.43 -24.02 -0.73
C SER A 15 -38.53 -24.61 -1.82
N MET A 16 -38.85 -24.33 -3.09
CA MET A 16 -37.87 -24.52 -4.16
C MET A 16 -37.00 -23.26 -4.24
N PHE A 17 -35.75 -23.36 -3.82
CA PHE A 17 -34.76 -22.33 -4.08
C PHE A 17 -34.69 -22.10 -5.59
N ALA A 18 -34.76 -20.83 -6.04
CA ALA A 18 -34.71 -20.47 -7.46
C ALA A 18 -33.28 -20.57 -8.00
N GLN A 19 -32.71 -21.77 -7.99
CA GLN A 19 -31.42 -22.07 -8.62
C GLN A 19 -31.65 -22.37 -10.11
N VAL A 20 -30.75 -21.88 -10.95
CA VAL A 20 -30.74 -22.12 -12.39
C VAL A 20 -29.54 -23.00 -12.73
N GLY A 21 -29.82 -24.25 -13.07
CA GLY A 21 -28.82 -25.18 -13.62
C GLY A 21 -28.86 -25.18 -15.14
N ILE A 22 -27.70 -25.09 -15.79
CA ILE A 22 -27.53 -25.31 -17.23
C ILE A 22 -26.56 -26.47 -17.43
N GLY A 23 -27.08 -27.61 -17.90
CA GLY A 23 -26.28 -28.84 -18.04
C GLY A 23 -25.93 -29.53 -16.71
N THR A 24 -26.64 -29.19 -15.63
CA THR A 24 -26.48 -29.76 -14.28
C THR A 24 -27.86 -29.97 -13.63
N GLU A 25 -28.13 -31.19 -13.17
CA GLU A 25 -29.41 -31.59 -12.54
C GLU A 25 -29.45 -31.24 -11.05
N THR A 26 -28.29 -30.97 -10.44
CA THR A 26 -28.14 -30.63 -9.02
C THR A 26 -27.27 -29.38 -8.88
N PRO A 27 -27.80 -28.18 -9.17
CA PRO A 27 -27.06 -26.94 -9.05
C PRO A 27 -26.53 -26.74 -7.63
N THR A 28 -25.24 -26.41 -7.53
CA THR A 28 -24.57 -26.14 -6.24
C THR A 28 -24.54 -24.65 -5.90
N ARG A 29 -24.78 -23.78 -6.89
CA ARG A 29 -24.85 -22.32 -6.79
C ARG A 29 -26.16 -21.80 -7.37
N LEU A 30 -26.46 -20.51 -7.18
CA LEU A 30 -27.68 -19.88 -7.72
C LEU A 30 -27.75 -19.95 -9.26
N LEU A 31 -26.59 -19.83 -9.91
CA LEU A 31 -26.41 -20.13 -11.32
C LEU A 31 -25.24 -21.12 -11.41
N ASP A 32 -25.50 -22.29 -11.98
CA ASP A 32 -24.51 -23.36 -12.14
C ASP A 32 -24.52 -23.82 -13.59
N ILE A 33 -23.36 -23.76 -14.25
CA ILE A 33 -23.21 -24.03 -15.69
C ILE A 33 -22.14 -25.10 -15.86
N ASN A 34 -22.56 -26.27 -16.30
CA ASN A 34 -21.64 -27.32 -16.74
C ASN A 34 -21.26 -27.07 -18.21
N GLY A 35 -20.36 -26.12 -18.43
CA GLY A 35 -19.95 -25.70 -19.77
C GLY A 35 -19.28 -24.33 -19.79
N ASN A 36 -19.33 -23.66 -20.94
CA ASN A 36 -18.68 -22.36 -21.13
C ASN A 36 -19.66 -21.20 -20.91
N LEU A 37 -19.26 -20.21 -20.11
CA LEU A 37 -19.99 -18.95 -19.95
C LEU A 37 -19.37 -17.86 -20.85
N ARG A 38 -20.21 -17.22 -21.69
CA ARG A 38 -19.84 -16.01 -22.43
C ARG A 38 -20.74 -14.85 -22.03
N VAL A 39 -20.16 -13.78 -21.52
CA VAL A 39 -20.88 -12.54 -21.21
C VAL A 39 -20.70 -11.55 -22.36
N ALA A 40 -21.80 -11.10 -22.94
CA ALA A 40 -21.79 -10.04 -23.95
C ALA A 40 -21.91 -8.65 -23.27
N ASN A 41 -21.29 -7.63 -23.87
CA ASN A 41 -21.40 -6.22 -23.47
C ASN A 41 -20.91 -5.86 -22.05
N LEU A 42 -19.88 -6.53 -21.54
CA LEU A 42 -19.26 -6.17 -20.27
C LEU A 42 -18.73 -4.72 -20.34
N GLN A 43 -19.10 -3.90 -19.35
CA GLN A 43 -18.67 -2.50 -19.28
C GLN A 43 -17.35 -2.42 -18.51
N ASP A 44 -16.38 -1.68 -19.04
CA ASP A 44 -15.17 -1.35 -18.30
C ASP A 44 -15.51 -0.37 -17.17
N LYS A 45 -15.24 -0.78 -15.93
CA LYS A 45 -15.45 -0.01 -14.71
C LYS A 45 -14.16 0.17 -13.89
N THR A 46 -13.00 -0.09 -14.50
CA THR A 46 -11.69 -0.08 -13.82
C THR A 46 -11.41 1.22 -13.05
N ASN A 47 -11.92 2.37 -13.52
CA ASN A 47 -11.71 3.68 -12.90
C ASN A 47 -12.93 4.21 -12.11
N SER A 48 -13.96 3.40 -11.91
CA SER A 48 -15.19 3.83 -11.23
C SER A 48 -15.07 3.69 -9.72
N VAL A 49 -15.24 4.79 -8.98
CA VAL A 49 -15.17 4.81 -7.50
C VAL A 49 -16.33 4.04 -6.85
N ASP A 50 -17.41 3.81 -7.58
CA ASP A 50 -18.59 3.08 -7.08
C ASP A 50 -18.40 1.55 -7.07
N TYR A 51 -17.33 1.03 -7.69
CA TYR A 51 -17.07 -0.41 -7.81
C TYR A 51 -15.87 -0.81 -6.97
N THR A 52 -16.13 -1.38 -5.79
CA THR A 52 -15.10 -1.77 -4.81
C THR A 52 -14.71 -3.24 -4.87
N TYR A 53 -15.10 -3.97 -5.93
CA TYR A 53 -14.86 -5.40 -6.08
C TYR A 53 -14.35 -5.73 -7.49
N VAL A 54 -13.53 -6.77 -7.60
CA VAL A 54 -13.18 -7.43 -8.87
C VAL A 54 -13.82 -8.81 -8.94
N LEU A 55 -13.99 -9.32 -10.15
CA LEU A 55 -14.35 -10.72 -10.37
C LEU A 55 -13.12 -11.59 -10.15
N ALA A 56 -13.28 -12.68 -9.40
CA ALA A 56 -12.26 -13.68 -9.18
C ALA A 56 -12.82 -15.06 -9.48
N ALA A 57 -11.93 -15.95 -9.94
CA ALA A 57 -12.22 -17.37 -10.09
C ALA A 57 -11.40 -18.17 -9.08
N ASP A 58 -11.98 -19.24 -8.52
CA ASP A 58 -11.28 -20.19 -7.64
C ASP A 58 -11.03 -21.54 -8.34
N ASP A 59 -10.28 -22.43 -7.68
CA ASP A 59 -9.94 -23.77 -8.19
C ASP A 59 -11.16 -24.70 -8.31
N ASP A 60 -12.27 -24.36 -7.64
CA ASP A 60 -13.55 -25.07 -7.71
C ASP A 60 -14.43 -24.57 -8.88
N ASN A 61 -13.89 -23.71 -9.76
CA ASN A 61 -14.56 -23.10 -10.92
C ASN A 61 -15.70 -22.13 -10.56
N ASN A 62 -15.71 -21.59 -9.35
CA ASN A 62 -16.67 -20.56 -8.98
C ASN A 62 -16.21 -19.19 -9.48
N ILE A 63 -17.18 -18.35 -9.83
CA ILE A 63 -16.94 -16.93 -10.11
C ILE A 63 -17.55 -16.11 -8.97
N ASP A 64 -16.70 -15.49 -8.17
CA ASP A 64 -17.06 -14.70 -7.01
C ASP A 64 -16.52 -13.26 -7.13
N LYS A 65 -16.93 -12.41 -6.18
CA LYS A 65 -16.40 -11.04 -6.07
C LYS A 65 -15.38 -10.96 -4.94
N VAL A 66 -14.25 -10.32 -5.20
CA VAL A 66 -13.23 -10.05 -4.18
C VAL A 66 -13.11 -8.54 -4.03
N SER A 67 -13.10 -8.04 -2.79
CA SER A 67 -12.97 -6.61 -2.54
C SER A 67 -11.62 -6.10 -2.99
N ILE A 68 -11.57 -4.99 -3.74
CA ILE A 68 -10.34 -4.32 -4.19
C ILE A 68 -9.38 -4.05 -3.02
N PRO A 69 -9.85 -3.55 -1.85
CA PRO A 69 -9.00 -3.43 -0.67
C PRO A 69 -8.30 -4.74 -0.26
N ALA A 70 -8.96 -5.90 -0.38
CA ALA A 70 -8.34 -7.20 -0.06
C ALA A 70 -7.26 -7.65 -1.06
N ILE A 71 -7.22 -7.07 -2.27
CA ILE A 71 -6.21 -7.39 -3.29
C ILE A 71 -5.01 -6.44 -3.22
N ILE A 72 -5.28 -5.17 -2.89
CA ILE A 72 -4.28 -4.11 -2.75
C ILE A 72 -3.66 -4.13 -1.34
N GLU A 73 -4.38 -4.63 -0.34
CA GLU A 73 -3.98 -4.75 1.06
C GLU A 73 -4.24 -6.17 1.59
N ASP A 74 -3.67 -7.16 0.91
CA ASP A 74 -3.60 -8.50 1.49
C ASP A 74 -2.59 -8.48 2.65
N ALA A 75 -3.08 -8.72 3.87
CA ALA A 75 -2.28 -8.83 5.09
C ALA A 75 -1.26 -10.00 5.05
N THR A 76 -1.33 -10.88 4.04
CA THR A 76 -0.31 -11.90 3.77
C THR A 76 0.85 -11.42 2.90
N LYS A 77 0.76 -10.21 2.30
CA LYS A 77 1.87 -9.62 1.55
C LYS A 77 2.74 -8.79 2.49
N GLN A 78 3.92 -9.33 2.78
CA GLN A 78 4.95 -8.84 3.70
C GLN A 78 5.43 -7.39 3.49
N VAL A 79 4.86 -6.59 2.56
CA VAL A 79 5.32 -5.24 2.23
C VAL A 79 4.16 -4.27 1.94
N GLN A 80 4.17 -3.09 2.56
CA GLN A 80 3.40 -1.90 2.16
C GLN A 80 4.32 -0.90 1.44
N ILE A 81 3.92 -0.39 0.28
CA ILE A 81 4.69 0.59 -0.50
C ILE A 81 3.86 1.86 -0.77
N VAL A 82 4.36 3.01 -0.37
CA VAL A 82 3.76 4.32 -0.65
C VAL A 82 4.81 5.23 -1.29
N LYS A 83 4.46 5.90 -2.38
CA LYS A 83 5.41 6.70 -3.17
C LYS A 83 4.86 8.07 -3.52
N ASN A 84 5.74 9.06 -3.55
CA ASN A 84 5.49 10.37 -4.11
C ASN A 84 6.62 10.70 -5.08
N ILE A 85 6.30 10.76 -6.38
CA ILE A 85 7.27 10.97 -7.46
C ILE A 85 6.74 12.09 -8.35
N TYR A 86 7.53 13.14 -8.54
CA TYR A 86 7.08 14.33 -9.24
C TYR A 86 8.24 15.12 -9.86
N ASN A 87 7.94 15.86 -10.93
CA ASN A 87 8.87 16.80 -11.54
C ASN A 87 8.66 18.20 -10.94
N ALA A 88 9.73 18.85 -10.49
CA ALA A 88 9.67 20.20 -9.94
C ALA A 88 11.03 20.90 -10.01
N THR A 89 11.02 22.22 -9.80
CA THR A 89 12.25 23.03 -9.63
C THR A 89 12.82 22.92 -8.21
N ALA A 90 11.97 22.59 -7.23
CA ALA A 90 12.34 22.46 -5.81
C ALA A 90 11.51 21.36 -5.11
N THR A 91 11.94 20.97 -3.91
CA THR A 91 11.18 20.05 -3.05
C THR A 91 9.86 20.66 -2.58
N ASP A 92 8.83 19.83 -2.41
CA ASP A 92 7.49 20.24 -1.96
C ASP A 92 7.14 19.55 -0.64
N ASN A 93 7.00 20.33 0.43
CA ASN A 93 6.75 19.81 1.78
C ASN A 93 5.28 19.42 2.04
N THR A 94 4.38 19.66 1.09
CA THR A 94 2.97 19.21 1.14
C THR A 94 2.84 17.78 0.65
N ARG A 95 3.84 17.28 -0.08
CA ARG A 95 3.90 15.92 -0.64
C ARG A 95 4.42 14.93 0.40
N ILE A 96 3.49 14.40 1.19
CA ILE A 96 3.76 13.47 2.29
C ILE A 96 3.66 12.03 1.79
N VAL A 97 4.59 11.18 2.25
CA VAL A 97 4.54 9.72 2.13
C VAL A 97 4.29 9.13 3.52
N GLN A 98 3.11 8.55 3.71
CA GLN A 98 2.70 7.93 4.97
C GLN A 98 2.70 6.41 4.83
N CYS A 99 3.43 5.71 5.70
CA CYS A 99 3.56 4.25 5.68
C CYS A 99 3.66 3.74 7.13
N GLY A 100 2.77 2.81 7.52
CA GLY A 100 2.64 2.35 8.90
C GLY A 100 2.64 3.49 9.92
N LYS A 101 3.57 3.44 10.88
CA LYS A 101 3.67 4.40 11.99
C LYS A 101 4.45 5.68 11.64
N LEU A 102 4.97 5.78 10.42
CA LEU A 102 5.89 6.85 10.02
C LEU A 102 5.29 7.71 8.88
N SER A 103 5.62 8.99 8.89
CA SER A 103 5.35 9.91 7.78
C SER A 103 6.62 10.62 7.37
N PHE A 104 6.82 10.77 6.06
CA PHE A 104 7.99 11.38 5.47
C PHE A 104 7.62 12.50 4.51
N ARG A 105 8.49 13.52 4.42
CA ARG A 105 8.38 14.57 3.41
C ARG A 105 9.76 15.09 3.00
N LEU A 106 9.81 15.73 1.84
CA LEU A 106 10.96 16.50 1.41
C LEU A 106 10.76 17.98 1.74
N GLU A 107 11.76 18.61 2.33
CA GLU A 107 11.73 20.04 2.64
C GLU A 107 13.15 20.61 2.55
N ASN A 108 13.32 21.65 1.72
CA ASN A 108 14.63 22.28 1.48
C ASN A 108 15.72 21.25 1.12
N SER A 109 15.40 20.32 0.21
CA SER A 109 16.26 19.21 -0.20
C SER A 109 16.70 18.27 0.93
N LYS A 110 16.00 18.26 2.07
CA LYS A 110 16.24 17.34 3.19
C LYS A 110 15.02 16.45 3.40
N ILE A 111 15.24 15.33 4.08
CA ILE A 111 14.19 14.36 4.36
C ILE A 111 13.80 14.52 5.82
N TYR A 112 12.51 14.70 6.05
CA TYR A 112 11.96 14.82 7.39
C TYR A 112 11.04 13.66 7.69
N MET A 113 11.04 13.24 8.95
CA MET A 113 10.18 12.18 9.47
C MET A 113 9.42 12.66 10.69
N LYS A 114 8.20 12.15 10.87
CA LYS A 114 7.45 12.21 12.13
C LYS A 114 6.80 10.86 12.42
N LEU A 115 6.30 10.69 13.64
CA LEU A 115 5.43 9.58 14.00
C LEU A 115 3.97 9.92 13.67
N ASN A 116 3.18 8.89 13.32
CA ASN A 116 1.76 9.01 13.05
C ASN A 116 0.90 8.85 14.31
N ASN A 117 1.46 8.22 15.35
CA ASN A 117 0.82 7.99 16.62
C ASN A 117 1.75 8.40 17.76
N GLU A 118 1.15 8.85 18.86
CA GLU A 118 1.88 9.14 20.10
C GLU A 118 2.54 7.87 20.64
N PRO A 119 3.85 7.90 20.94
CA PRO A 119 4.51 6.76 21.55
C PRO A 119 4.23 6.72 23.07
N ILE A 120 4.23 5.52 23.65
CA ILE A 120 4.00 5.32 25.10
C ILE A 120 5.14 5.95 25.94
N SER A 121 6.34 5.98 25.40
CA SER A 121 7.53 6.58 26.00
C SER A 121 8.38 7.24 24.92
N ALA A 122 9.42 8.00 25.30
CA ALA A 122 10.40 8.48 24.33
C ALA A 122 11.02 7.32 23.54
N ILE A 123 11.22 7.52 22.24
CA ILE A 123 11.76 6.53 21.30
C ILE A 123 13.00 7.12 20.64
N SER A 124 14.08 6.33 20.61
CA SER A 124 15.31 6.64 19.87
C SER A 124 15.45 5.68 18.70
N PHE A 125 15.35 6.20 17.48
CA PHE A 125 15.66 5.46 16.26
C PHE A 125 17.16 5.45 16.05
N VAL A 126 17.75 4.27 15.88
CA VAL A 126 19.13 4.09 15.40
C VAL A 126 19.04 3.39 14.05
N TYR A 127 19.58 4.02 13.01
CA TYR A 127 19.41 3.55 11.63
C TYR A 127 20.63 3.84 10.76
N GLY A 128 20.75 3.07 9.68
CA GLY A 128 21.79 3.23 8.67
C GLY A 128 21.29 4.01 7.46
N GLY A 129 22.05 5.02 7.03
CA GLY A 129 21.85 5.75 5.78
C GLY A 129 22.92 5.38 4.75
N LYS A 130 22.51 4.87 3.58
CA LYS A 130 23.37 4.61 2.41
C LYS A 130 23.11 5.66 1.35
N ARG A 131 24.13 6.42 0.96
CA ARG A 131 24.03 7.54 0.03
C ARG A 131 24.89 7.29 -1.20
N TRP A 132 24.37 7.64 -2.37
CA TRP A 132 25.04 7.58 -3.67
C TRP A 132 24.87 8.89 -4.43
N GLY A 133 25.84 9.18 -5.30
CA GLY A 133 25.82 10.35 -6.18
C GLY A 133 26.67 11.50 -5.63
N ALA A 134 26.26 12.74 -5.89
CA ALA A 134 26.96 13.92 -5.41
C ALA A 134 26.87 14.04 -3.88
N ILE A 135 27.87 13.49 -3.18
CA ILE A 135 27.94 13.43 -1.71
C ILE A 135 28.51 14.72 -1.09
N SER A 136 29.01 15.67 -1.89
CA SER A 136 29.49 16.98 -1.44
C SER A 136 29.23 18.06 -2.50
N ALA A 137 29.50 19.32 -2.17
CA ALA A 137 29.47 20.41 -3.15
C ALA A 137 30.57 20.28 -4.22
N SER A 138 31.62 19.51 -3.93
CA SER A 138 32.59 19.03 -4.93
C SER A 138 31.94 17.90 -5.72
N THR A 139 32.08 17.94 -7.04
CA THR A 139 31.54 17.03 -8.08
C THR A 139 31.91 15.54 -7.94
N THR A 140 32.41 15.13 -6.76
CA THR A 140 32.76 13.76 -6.43
C THR A 140 31.50 12.91 -6.34
N THR A 141 31.32 12.04 -7.33
CA THR A 141 30.42 10.90 -7.20
C THR A 141 31.02 9.93 -6.18
N GLY A 142 30.22 9.52 -5.20
CA GLY A 142 30.72 8.63 -4.17
C GLY A 142 29.62 7.86 -3.47
N TYR A 143 30.06 6.84 -2.74
CA TYR A 143 29.25 6.10 -1.80
C TYR A 143 29.61 6.53 -0.39
N SER A 144 28.61 6.75 0.46
CA SER A 144 28.84 6.92 1.89
C SER A 144 27.79 6.18 2.70
N TYR A 145 28.22 5.71 3.86
CA TYR A 145 27.35 5.12 4.87
C TYR A 145 27.49 5.92 6.17
N SER A 146 26.38 6.11 6.88
CA SER A 146 26.39 6.78 8.18
C SER A 146 25.39 6.11 9.11
N ASN A 147 25.81 5.89 10.36
CA ASN A 147 24.88 5.54 11.44
C ASN A 147 24.29 6.85 11.98
N LEU A 148 22.97 6.89 12.07
CA LEU A 148 22.21 8.08 12.43
C LEU A 148 21.32 7.77 13.62
N THR A 149 20.97 8.81 14.36
CA THR A 149 20.06 8.72 15.50
C THR A 149 19.01 9.82 15.43
N LEU A 150 17.75 9.45 15.66
CA LEU A 150 16.65 10.39 15.69
C LEU A 150 15.74 10.09 16.88
N ASN A 151 15.55 11.09 17.73
CA ASN A 151 14.79 10.94 18.98
C ASN A 151 13.41 11.58 18.85
N PHE A 152 12.39 10.91 19.37
CA PHE A 152 11.05 11.47 19.60
C PHE A 152 10.68 11.32 21.07
N SER A 153 10.01 12.34 21.60
CA SER A 153 9.37 12.36 22.91
C SER A 153 7.85 12.26 22.73
N THR A 154 7.14 12.07 23.84
CA THR A 154 5.67 12.13 23.88
C THR A 154 5.11 13.51 23.55
N ALA A 155 5.93 14.58 23.58
CA ALA A 155 5.49 15.93 23.28
C ALA A 155 5.71 16.34 21.80
N ASP A 156 6.68 15.74 21.11
CA ASP A 156 7.13 16.18 19.78
C ASP A 156 7.07 15.08 18.71
N TRP A 157 6.40 13.96 19.00
CA TRP A 157 6.21 12.84 18.09
C TRP A 157 5.57 13.23 16.75
N ASN A 158 4.65 14.19 16.78
CA ASN A 158 3.88 14.65 15.61
C ASN A 158 4.62 15.71 14.78
N THR A 159 5.81 16.13 15.21
CA THR A 159 6.60 17.18 14.56
C THR A 159 7.63 16.57 13.63
N TYR A 160 7.74 17.12 12.42
CA TYR A 160 8.72 16.70 11.43
C TYR A 160 10.14 17.05 11.88
N LYS A 161 11.02 16.05 11.95
CA LYS A 161 12.44 16.19 12.28
C LYS A 161 13.30 15.71 11.12
N ASN A 162 14.40 16.42 10.87
CA ASN A 162 15.34 16.05 9.82
C ASN A 162 16.02 14.72 10.19
N ILE A 163 15.93 13.72 9.32
CA ILE A 163 16.54 12.40 9.55
C ILE A 163 18.04 12.38 9.28
N ASP A 164 18.58 13.41 8.62
CA ASP A 164 19.99 13.44 8.28
C ASP A 164 20.48 14.89 8.19
N THR A 165 21.12 15.36 9.25
CA THR A 165 21.63 16.74 9.33
C THR A 165 22.84 16.97 8.43
N THR A 166 23.49 15.90 7.97
CA THR A 166 24.73 15.94 7.19
C THR A 166 24.49 15.77 5.68
N PHE A 167 23.26 15.46 5.28
CA PHE A 167 22.91 15.19 3.90
C PHE A 167 21.82 16.13 3.41
N SER A 168 21.93 16.51 2.14
CA SER A 168 20.86 17.12 1.37
C SER A 168 20.85 16.48 0.00
N LEU A 169 19.66 16.23 -0.54
CA LEU A 169 19.45 15.85 -1.92
C LEU A 169 20.02 16.92 -2.86
N ARG A 170 20.67 16.44 -3.90
CA ARG A 170 21.24 17.22 -5.00
C ARG A 170 20.94 16.48 -6.28
N GLU A 171 21.04 17.16 -7.42
CA GLU A 171 20.89 16.50 -8.71
C GLU A 171 21.88 15.33 -8.85
N GLY A 172 21.35 14.16 -9.20
CA GLY A 172 22.08 12.89 -9.27
C GLY A 172 22.22 12.16 -7.93
N ALA A 173 21.69 12.69 -6.83
CA ALA A 173 21.75 12.06 -5.52
C ALA A 173 20.64 11.02 -5.33
N PHE A 174 21.00 9.93 -4.66
CA PHE A 174 20.12 8.83 -4.29
C PHE A 174 20.48 8.35 -2.89
N VAL A 175 19.48 8.12 -2.04
CA VAL A 175 19.69 7.70 -0.65
C VAL A 175 18.69 6.66 -0.20
N ASN A 176 19.16 5.72 0.63
CA ASN A 176 18.33 4.75 1.34
C ASN A 176 18.57 4.84 2.84
N TYR A 177 17.49 4.91 3.62
CA TYR A 177 17.51 4.76 5.08
C TYR A 177 16.72 3.52 5.48
N HIS A 178 17.24 2.76 6.43
CA HIS A 178 16.60 1.55 6.95
C HIS A 178 16.29 1.72 8.43
N PHE A 179 15.02 1.75 8.79
CA PHE A 179 14.55 1.92 10.16
C PHE A 179 13.97 0.62 10.67
N ILE A 180 14.10 0.39 11.98
CA ILE A 180 13.25 -0.54 12.71
C ILE A 180 12.60 0.28 13.80
N VAL A 181 11.27 0.28 13.87
CA VAL A 181 10.56 0.98 14.94
C VAL A 181 10.77 0.20 16.24
N PRO A 182 11.38 0.80 17.28
CA PRO A 182 11.59 0.09 18.54
C PRO A 182 10.28 -0.45 19.12
N GLY A 183 10.23 -1.75 19.41
CA GLY A 183 9.06 -2.44 19.96
C GLY A 183 8.03 -2.93 18.93
N ASP A 184 8.07 -2.48 17.67
CA ASP A 184 7.14 -2.94 16.61
C ASP A 184 7.72 -4.13 15.82
N GLY A 185 9.03 -4.10 15.59
CA GLY A 185 9.75 -5.14 14.84
C GLY A 185 9.68 -5.00 13.32
N ASP A 186 8.75 -4.20 12.78
CA ASP A 186 8.69 -3.89 11.35
C ASP A 186 9.93 -3.13 10.86
N MET A 187 10.40 -3.50 9.68
CA MET A 187 11.49 -2.82 9.00
C MET A 187 10.92 -1.83 7.98
N TYR A 188 11.44 -0.61 7.96
CA TYR A 188 11.06 0.41 6.99
C TYR A 188 12.27 0.76 6.15
N ARG A 189 12.08 0.88 4.83
CA ARG A 189 13.07 1.43 3.91
C ARG A 189 12.53 2.71 3.28
N ILE A 190 13.32 3.78 3.37
CA ILE A 190 13.04 5.05 2.72
C ILE A 190 14.03 5.26 1.61
N THR A 191 13.52 5.39 0.39
CA THR A 191 14.30 5.76 -0.78
C THR A 191 13.96 7.19 -1.15
N ALA A 192 14.99 8.03 -1.31
CA ALA A 192 14.80 9.38 -1.84
C ALA A 192 15.83 9.69 -2.92
N SER A 193 15.42 10.42 -3.95
CA SER A 193 16.32 10.86 -5.01
C SER A 193 15.94 12.21 -5.59
N GLN A 194 16.93 12.85 -6.20
CA GLN A 194 16.73 13.98 -7.09
C GLN A 194 17.51 13.71 -8.38
N LEU A 195 16.84 13.45 -9.48
CA LEU A 195 17.46 13.17 -10.78
C LEU A 195 17.08 14.26 -11.78
N LYS A 196 18.00 14.67 -12.66
CA LYS A 196 17.68 15.66 -13.69
C LYS A 196 16.58 15.10 -14.60
N ASN A 197 15.50 15.85 -14.82
CA ASN A 197 14.45 15.51 -15.78
C ASN A 197 14.64 16.31 -17.08
N ASP A 198 14.86 17.61 -16.95
CA ASP A 198 15.17 18.53 -18.05
C ASP A 198 16.04 19.69 -17.54
N ASP A 199 16.24 20.73 -18.35
CA ASP A 199 17.10 21.87 -18.01
C ASP A 199 16.56 22.78 -16.89
N LYS A 200 15.30 22.62 -16.49
CA LYS A 200 14.63 23.43 -15.47
C LYS A 200 14.15 22.61 -14.28
N THR A 201 13.83 21.33 -14.48
CA THR A 201 13.22 20.48 -13.45
C THR A 201 14.04 19.24 -13.14
N SER A 202 13.96 18.83 -11.87
CA SER A 202 14.39 17.52 -11.41
C SER A 202 13.17 16.65 -11.13
N ASN A 203 13.31 15.35 -11.35
CA ASN A 203 12.45 14.35 -10.78
C ASN A 203 12.84 14.12 -9.32
N TYR A 204 11.92 14.40 -8.41
CA TYR A 204 12.05 14.07 -7.00
C TYR A 204 11.26 12.79 -6.73
N SER A 205 11.91 11.85 -6.05
CA SER A 205 11.24 10.65 -5.57
C SER A 205 11.40 10.55 -4.06
N LEU A 206 10.30 10.20 -3.39
CA LEU A 206 10.27 9.78 -2.00
C LEU A 206 9.38 8.53 -1.94
N ILE A 207 9.96 7.41 -1.53
CA ILE A 207 9.31 6.11 -1.49
C ILE A 207 9.52 5.53 -0.11
N CYS A 208 8.42 5.11 0.53
CA CYS A 208 8.48 4.34 1.74
C CYS A 208 8.00 2.92 1.49
N GLU A 209 8.77 1.97 1.99
CA GLU A 209 8.47 0.56 2.01
C GLU A 209 8.48 0.10 3.47
N ARG A 210 7.38 -0.49 3.95
CA ARG A 210 7.28 -1.12 5.26
C ARG A 210 7.21 -2.61 5.05
N PHE A 211 8.16 -3.33 5.62
CA PHE A 211 8.26 -4.78 5.61
C PHE A 211 7.76 -5.29 6.97
N TYR A 212 6.70 -6.07 6.95
CA TYR A 212 6.08 -6.60 8.17
C TYR A 212 6.99 -7.65 8.78
N LYS A 213 7.16 -7.60 10.10
CA LYS A 213 7.76 -8.71 10.84
C LYS A 213 6.85 -9.94 10.69
N THR A 214 7.40 -11.07 10.27
CA THR A 214 6.68 -12.34 10.29
C THR A 214 6.48 -12.78 11.74
N GLU A 215 5.23 -13.09 12.12
CA GLU A 215 4.95 -13.79 13.37
C GLU A 215 5.52 -15.22 13.27
N GLU A 216 6.31 -15.62 14.26
CA GLU A 216 6.79 -17.00 14.43
C GLU A 216 5.77 -17.83 15.20
#